data_AF-A0A814ND26-F1
#
_entry.id   AF-A0A814ND26-F1
#
_cell.length_a   1.000
_cell.length_b   1.000
_cell.length_c   1.000
_cell.angle_alpha   90.00
_cell.angle_beta   90.00
_cell.angle_gamma   90.00
#
_symmetry.space_group_name_H-M   'P 1'
#
loop_
_entity.id
_entity.type
_entity.pdbx_description
1 polymer ?
#
loop_
_entity_poly.entity_id
_entity_poly.type
_entity_poly.pdbx_seq_one_letter_code
_entity_poly.pdbx_strand_id
1 'polypeptide(L)'
;MPQQLWLWIRDWLQGRKACISFDGLQSDFFDIEWGLPQGSALSPLIYIPYVAGLTELHDARFHKDHFFADDWSLFFEVPFGI
;
A
#
# COMPACT_ATOMS: atom_id res chain seq x y z
N MET A 1 -6.93 -17.20 -4.39
CA MET A 1 -7.87 -16.12 -4.79
C MET A 1 -8.63 -16.58 -6.04
N PRO A 2 -9.96 -16.54 -6.06
CA PRO A 2 -10.73 -16.91 -7.25
C PRO A 2 -10.31 -16.02 -8.44
N GLN A 3 -10.10 -16.60 -9.63
CA GLN A 3 -9.54 -15.89 -10.80
C GLN A 3 -10.34 -14.63 -11.17
N GLN A 4 -11.65 -14.63 -10.94
CA GLN A 4 -12.52 -13.48 -11.17
C GLN A 4 -12.10 -12.28 -10.31
N LEU A 5 -11.78 -12.47 -9.02
CA LEU A 5 -11.40 -11.36 -8.15
C LEU A 5 -10.16 -10.63 -8.67
N TRP A 6 -9.18 -11.38 -9.22
CA TRP A 6 -8.00 -10.79 -9.84
C TRP A 6 -8.33 -9.93 -11.06
N LEU A 7 -9.25 -10.38 -11.91
CA LEU A 7 -9.69 -9.62 -13.07
C LEU A 7 -10.35 -8.31 -12.65
N TRP A 8 -11.18 -8.34 -11.60
CA TRP A 8 -11.85 -7.15 -11.06
C TRP A 8 -10.84 -6.16 -10.46
N ILE A 9 -9.87 -6.64 -9.67
CA ILE A 9 -8.82 -5.77 -9.10
C ILE A 9 -7.97 -5.15 -10.22
N ARG A 10 -7.62 -5.94 -11.24
CA ARG A 10 -6.84 -5.45 -12.38
C ARG A 10 -7.59 -4.36 -13.14
N ASP A 11 -8.86 -4.61 -13.47
CA ASP A 11 -9.72 -3.64 -14.16
C ASP A 11 -9.88 -2.36 -13.33
N TRP A 12 -10.10 -2.51 -12.02
CA TRP A 12 -10.23 -1.38 -11.09
C TRP A 12 -8.96 -0.51 -10.99
N LEU A 13 -7.77 -1.07 -11.21
CA LEU A 13 -6.51 -0.33 -11.17
C LEU A 13 -6.08 0.28 -12.52
N GLN A 14 -6.65 -0.17 -13.63
CA GLN A 14 -6.26 0.22 -14.99
C GLN A 14 -7.09 1.40 -15.52
N GLY A 15 -6.48 2.22 -16.39
CA GLY A 15 -7.18 3.29 -17.12
C GLY A 15 -7.80 4.38 -16.24
N ARG A 16 -7.32 4.53 -15.01
CA ARG A 16 -7.86 5.51 -14.06
C ARG A 16 -7.47 6.92 -14.49
N LYS A 17 -8.43 7.84 -14.36
CA LYS A 17 -8.24 9.28 -14.52
C LYS A 17 -8.69 10.00 -13.26
N ALA A 18 -8.08 11.13 -12.96
CA ALA A 18 -8.48 12.01 -11.88
C ALA A 18 -8.50 13.48 -12.31
N CYS A 19 -9.21 14.27 -11.54
CA CYS A 19 -9.29 15.72 -11.63
C CYS A 19 -9.14 16.26 -10.20
N ILE A 20 -8.44 17.38 -10.05
CA ILE A 20 -8.36 18.09 -8.77
C ILE A 20 -9.46 19.15 -8.77
N SER A 21 -10.37 19.06 -7.79
CA SER A 21 -11.35 20.10 -7.54
C SER A 21 -11.01 20.85 -6.25
N PHE A 22 -10.89 22.16 -6.36
CA PHE A 22 -10.57 23.04 -5.23
C PHE A 22 -11.21 24.40 -5.44
N ASP A 23 -11.91 24.90 -4.42
CA ASP A 23 -12.57 26.21 -4.42
C ASP A 23 -13.47 26.48 -5.64
N GLY A 24 -14.27 25.48 -6.03
CA GLY A 24 -15.17 25.57 -7.18
C GLY A 24 -14.47 25.49 -8.55
N LEU A 25 -13.13 25.47 -8.60
CA LEU A 25 -12.35 25.23 -9.80
C LEU A 25 -12.08 23.72 -9.97
N GLN A 26 -11.90 23.32 -11.22
CA GLN A 26 -11.54 21.95 -11.60
C GLN A 26 -10.38 21.99 -12.58
N SER A 27 -9.39 21.12 -12.37
CA SER A 27 -8.34 20.87 -13.34
C SER A 27 -8.87 20.07 -14.53
N ASP A 28 -8.07 19.98 -15.59
CA ASP A 28 -8.27 18.93 -16.59
C ASP A 28 -8.10 17.54 -15.95
N PHE A 29 -8.69 16.54 -16.60
CA PHE A 29 -8.46 15.14 -16.24
C PHE A 29 -7.06 14.69 -16.65
N PHE A 30 -6.39 13.96 -15.77
CA PHE A 30 -5.09 13.35 -16.02
C PHE A 30 -5.09 11.87 -15.64
N ASP A 31 -4.19 11.10 -16.23
CA ASP A 31 -4.07 9.66 -15.99
C ASP A 31 -3.40 9.35 -14.64
N ILE A 32 -3.90 8.33 -13.95
CA ILE A 32 -3.30 7.74 -12.75
C ILE A 32 -2.76 6.36 -13.10
N GLU A 33 -1.45 6.29 -13.30
CA GLU A 33 -0.75 5.04 -13.62
C GLU A 33 -0.43 4.21 -12.38
N TRP A 34 -0.24 4.85 -11.23
CA TRP A 34 0.35 4.23 -10.04
C TRP A 34 -0.51 4.39 -8.79
N GLY A 35 -0.27 3.51 -7.81
CA GLY A 35 -0.89 3.56 -6.49
C GLY A 35 -2.34 3.09 -6.48
N LEU A 36 -2.93 3.02 -5.28
CA LEU A 36 -4.32 2.67 -5.06
C LEU A 36 -5.18 3.95 -4.92
N PRO A 37 -6.46 3.94 -5.32
CA PRO A 37 -7.35 5.08 -5.13
C PRO A 37 -7.48 5.50 -3.65
N GLN A 38 -7.01 6.70 -3.30
CA GLN A 38 -7.15 7.21 -1.93
C GLN A 38 -8.62 7.51 -1.61
N GLY A 39 -9.05 7.20 -0.38
CA GLY A 39 -10.45 7.31 0.05
C GLY A 39 -11.34 6.12 -0.31
N SER A 40 -10.84 5.14 -1.08
CA SER A 40 -11.57 3.88 -1.30
C SER A 40 -11.40 2.92 -0.12
N ALA A 41 -12.50 2.33 0.33
CA ALA A 41 -12.46 1.24 1.32
C ALA A 41 -11.72 -0.01 0.83
N LEU A 42 -11.61 -0.20 -0.48
CA LEU A 42 -10.91 -1.33 -1.08
C LEU A 42 -9.37 -1.16 -1.06
N SER A 43 -8.89 0.08 -1.05
CA SER A 43 -7.44 0.37 -1.10
C SER A 43 -6.69 -0.20 0.12
N PRO A 44 -7.11 0.02 1.39
CA PRO A 44 -6.45 -0.61 2.54
C PRO A 44 -6.50 -2.15 2.49
N LEU A 45 -7.61 -2.73 2.02
CA LEU A 45 -7.78 -4.19 1.94
C LEU A 45 -6.82 -4.84 0.95
N ILE A 46 -6.49 -4.15 -0.14
CA ILE A 46 -5.52 -4.63 -1.14
C ILE A 46 -4.09 -4.28 -0.71
N TYR A 47 -3.89 -3.14 -0.07
CA TYR A 47 -2.57 -2.68 0.37
C TYR A 47 -1.95 -3.61 1.42
N ILE A 48 -2.71 -4.00 2.44
CA ILE A 48 -2.19 -4.85 3.53
C ILE A 48 -1.55 -6.15 3.03
N PRO A 49 -2.21 -7.00 2.22
CA PRO A 49 -1.57 -8.21 1.72
C PRO A 49 -0.45 -7.93 0.71
N TYR A 50 -0.47 -6.80 0.01
CA TYR A 50 0.61 -6.38 -0.88
C TYR A 50 1.91 -6.09 -0.10
N VAL A 51 1.82 -5.38 1.03
CA VAL A 51 2.99 -5.10 1.88
C VAL A 51 3.32 -6.22 2.85
N ALA A 52 2.38 -7.10 3.18
CA ALA A 52 2.64 -8.23 4.09
C ALA A 52 3.76 -9.15 3.58
N GLY A 53 3.95 -9.29 2.27
CA GLY A 53 5.08 -10.08 1.73
C GLY A 53 6.46 -9.56 2.14
N LEU A 54 6.58 -8.26 2.48
CA LEU A 54 7.83 -7.68 2.95
C LEU A 54 8.19 -8.17 4.37
N THR A 55 7.25 -8.73 5.16
CA THR A 55 7.56 -9.30 6.48
C THR A 55 8.35 -10.60 6.37
N GLU A 56 8.31 -11.27 5.21
CA GLU A 56 9.12 -12.46 4.94
C GLU A 56 10.63 -12.13 4.80
N LEU A 57 10.98 -10.85 4.65
CA LEU A 57 12.36 -10.38 4.56
C LEU A 57 13.02 -10.19 5.94
N HIS A 58 12.35 -10.55 7.04
CA HIS A 58 12.89 -10.36 8.38
C HIS A 58 14.11 -11.25 8.66
N ASP A 59 15.18 -10.59 9.09
CA ASP A 59 16.37 -11.20 9.65
C ASP A 59 16.10 -11.71 11.08
N ALA A 60 16.64 -12.87 11.44
CA ALA A 60 16.50 -13.47 12.77
C ALA A 60 17.03 -12.58 13.93
N ARG A 61 17.78 -11.51 13.62
CA ARG A 61 18.26 -10.50 14.59
C ARG A 61 17.17 -9.55 15.09
N PHE A 62 16.00 -9.51 14.47
CA PHE A 62 14.88 -8.70 14.92
C PHE A 62 14.01 -9.52 15.89
N HIS A 63 13.87 -9.02 17.12
CA HIS A 63 13.18 -9.74 18.20
C HIS A 63 11.71 -9.34 18.36
N LYS A 64 11.33 -8.18 17.82
CA LYS A 64 9.95 -7.68 17.79
C LYS A 64 9.71 -6.87 16.52
N ASP A 65 8.51 -7.01 16.02
CA ASP A 65 8.01 -6.33 14.86
C ASP A 65 6.63 -5.72 15.14
N HIS A 66 6.40 -4.52 14.60
CA HIS A 66 5.10 -3.86 14.63
C HIS A 66 4.84 -3.23 13.27
N PHE A 67 3.74 -3.65 12.63
CA PHE A 67 3.31 -3.16 11.33
C PHE A 67 1.95 -2.51 11.44
N PHE A 68 1.86 -1.29 10.93
CA PHE A 68 0.61 -0.58 10.82
C PHE A 68 0.56 0.17 9.49
N ALA A 69 -0.22 -0.34 8.53
CA ALA A 69 -0.24 0.19 7.17
C ALA A 69 1.20 0.35 6.59
N ASP A 70 1.63 1.58 6.30
CA ASP A 70 2.96 1.93 5.82
C ASP A 70 4.00 2.12 6.94
N ASP A 71 3.59 2.23 8.21
CA ASP A 71 4.47 2.37 9.36
C ASP A 71 5.02 1.02 9.83
N TRP A 72 6.33 0.86 9.73
CA TRP A 72 7.05 -0.37 10.03
C TRP A 72 8.08 -0.13 11.12
N SER A 73 7.95 -0.83 12.25
CA SER A 73 8.89 -0.72 13.38
C SER A 73 9.55 -2.06 13.64
N LEU A 74 10.87 -2.09 13.51
CA LEU A 74 11.71 -3.26 13.78
C LEU A 74 12.61 -2.98 14.99
N PHE A 75 12.56 -3.85 15.99
CA PHE A 75 13.39 -3.74 17.18
C PHE A 75 14.45 -4.83 17.18
N PHE A 76 15.71 -4.42 17.36
CA PHE A 76 16.87 -5.30 17.48
C PHE A 76 17.70 -4.93 18.70
N GLU A 77 18.36 -5.92 19.29
CA GLU A 77 19.30 -5.68 20.37
C GLU A 77 20.67 -5.31 19.79
N VAL A 78 21.27 -4.23 20.31
CA VAL A 78 22.66 -3.89 20.01
C VAL A 78 23.52 -4.52 21.11
N PRO A 79 24.51 -5.37 20.77
CA PRO A 79 25.44 -5.91 21.77
C PRO A 79 26.16 -4.77 22.51
N PHE A 80 26.22 -4.84 23.83
CA PHE A 80 26.99 -3.90 24.64
C PHE A 80 28.50 -4.18 24.44
N GLY A 81 29.23 -3.29 23.78
CA GLY A 81 30.70 -3.32 23.72
C GLY A 81 31.35 -3.10 22.35
N ILE A 82 31.11 -1.94 21.71
CA ILE A 82 32.07 -1.33 20.78
C ILE A 82 32.59 -0.05 21.44
#